data_AF-A0A0A2HX57-F1
#
_entry.id   AF-A0A0A2HX57-F1
#
_cell.length_a   1.000
_cell.length_b   1.000
_cell.length_c   1.000
_cell.angle_alpha   90.00
_cell.angle_beta   90.00
_cell.angle_gamma   90.00
#
_symmetry.space_group_name_H-M   'P 1'
#
loop_
_entity.id
_entity.type
_entity.pdbx_description
1 polymer ?
#
loop_
_entity_poly.entity_id
_entity_poly.type
_entity_poly.pdbx_seq_one_letter_code
_entity_poly.pdbx_strand_id
1 'polypeptide(L)'
;MKTLLIPALLITLTIGVVSPATGAAVNEEDCRSTITTTCTKCHGAVKICNQLKDTGTDAQKWREIITRMGKKANLDQAVQDTAHACLTMSADPRRLVCEK
;
A
#
# COMPACT_ATOMS: atom_id res chain seq x y z
N MET A 1 -3.96 -60.59 28.50
CA MET A 1 -3.14 -59.40 28.23
C MET A 1 -3.49 -58.92 26.83
N LYS A 2 -4.03 -57.70 26.71
CA LYS A 2 -4.61 -57.14 25.47
C LYS A 2 -3.56 -56.25 24.80
N THR A 3 -3.19 -56.58 23.56
CA THR A 3 -2.29 -55.77 22.73
C THR A 3 -3.12 -54.70 22.05
N LEU A 4 -2.94 -53.44 22.46
CA LEU A 4 -3.54 -52.28 21.80
C LEU A 4 -2.59 -51.79 20.70
N LEU A 5 -3.02 -51.90 19.45
CA LEU A 5 -2.41 -51.25 18.28
C LEU A 5 -2.83 -49.78 18.28
N ILE A 6 -1.87 -48.87 18.39
CA ILE A 6 -2.07 -47.43 18.25
C ILE A 6 -1.69 -47.06 16.81
N PRO A 7 -2.60 -46.57 15.96
CA PRO A 7 -2.24 -46.06 14.65
C PRO A 7 -1.58 -44.68 14.83
N ALA A 8 -0.32 -44.57 14.42
CA ALA A 8 0.42 -43.31 14.35
C ALA A 8 -0.18 -42.44 13.22
N LEU A 9 -1.09 -41.54 13.59
CA LEU A 9 -1.62 -40.53 12.70
C LEU A 9 -0.55 -39.45 12.50
N LEU A 10 0.19 -39.55 11.40
CA LEU A 10 1.11 -38.52 10.92
C LEU A 10 0.31 -37.28 10.50
N ILE A 11 0.15 -36.34 11.43
CA ILE A 11 -0.32 -34.99 11.12
C ILE A 11 0.84 -34.25 10.46
N THR A 12 0.88 -34.25 9.13
CA THR A 12 1.73 -33.35 8.36
C THR A 12 1.25 -31.92 8.57
N LEU A 13 1.88 -31.23 9.50
CA LEU A 13 1.73 -29.79 9.69
C LEU A 13 2.29 -29.11 8.43
N THR A 14 1.42 -28.76 7.49
CA THR A 14 1.77 -27.87 6.39
C THR A 14 2.03 -26.50 7.01
N ILE A 15 3.29 -26.20 7.28
CA ILE A 15 3.74 -24.86 7.60
C ILE A 15 3.50 -24.05 6.33
N GLY A 16 2.31 -23.43 6.25
CA GLY A 16 2.01 -22.44 5.24
C GLY A 16 3.10 -21.39 5.34
N VAL A 17 3.92 -21.32 4.30
CA VAL A 17 4.91 -20.26 4.13
C VAL A 17 4.10 -18.98 3.97
N VAL A 18 3.81 -18.31 5.08
CA VAL A 18 3.44 -16.90 5.05
C VAL A 18 4.69 -16.21 4.57
N SER A 19 4.80 -16.03 3.25
CA SER A 19 5.78 -15.09 2.71
C SER A 19 5.48 -13.77 3.41
N PRO A 20 6.38 -13.25 4.28
CA PRO A 20 6.27 -11.85 4.61
C PRO A 20 6.38 -11.17 3.25
N ALA A 21 5.39 -10.36 2.90
CA ALA A 21 5.52 -9.43 1.79
C ALA A 21 6.68 -8.50 2.15
N THR A 22 7.90 -8.96 1.85
CA THR A 22 9.11 -8.17 1.87
C THR A 22 8.80 -7.00 0.98
N GLY A 23 8.76 -5.81 1.58
CA GLY A 23 8.44 -4.57 0.92
C GLY A 23 9.21 -4.50 -0.39
N ALA A 24 8.50 -4.70 -1.51
CA ALA A 24 9.00 -4.25 -2.78
C ALA A 24 9.25 -2.76 -2.57
N ALA A 25 10.51 -2.35 -2.65
CA ALA A 25 10.84 -0.94 -2.63
C ALA A 25 9.99 -0.29 -3.72
N VAL A 26 9.11 0.62 -3.33
CA VAL A 26 8.29 1.36 -4.28
C VAL A 26 9.23 2.08 -5.23
N ASN A 27 8.99 1.95 -6.53
CA ASN A 27 9.79 2.68 -7.51
C ASN A 27 9.44 4.17 -7.42
N GLU A 28 10.38 4.98 -6.95
CA GLU A 28 10.17 6.41 -6.72
C GLU A 28 9.83 7.18 -8.00
N GLU A 29 10.35 6.76 -9.16
CA GLU A 29 10.04 7.37 -10.45
C GLU A 29 8.59 7.07 -10.85
N ASP A 30 8.16 5.81 -10.76
CA ASP A 30 6.78 5.41 -11.03
C ASP A 30 5.81 6.11 -10.06
N CYS A 31 6.22 6.25 -8.80
CA CYS A 31 5.46 6.98 -7.80
C CYS A 31 5.32 8.46 -8.13
N ARG A 32 6.41 9.11 -8.49
CA ARG A 32 6.39 10.52 -8.92
C ARG A 32 5.51 10.70 -10.14
N SER A 33 5.64 9.83 -11.14
CA SER A 33 4.81 9.85 -12.34
C SER A 33 3.32 9.66 -12.00
N THR A 34 2.97 8.65 -11.22
CA THR A 34 1.58 8.36 -10.83
C THR A 34 0.97 9.52 -10.07
N ILE A 35 1.64 10.02 -9.03
CA ILE A 35 1.11 11.10 -8.19
C ILE A 35 0.96 12.38 -9.00
N THR A 36 1.97 12.76 -9.79
CA THR A 36 1.95 14.01 -10.56
C THR A 36 0.92 13.97 -11.68
N THR A 37 0.87 12.91 -12.48
CA THR A 37 -0.04 12.81 -13.63
C THR A 37 -1.49 12.56 -13.24
N THR A 38 -1.72 11.83 -12.13
CA THR A 38 -3.06 11.39 -11.73
C THR A 38 -3.60 12.25 -10.59
N CYS A 39 -2.90 12.28 -9.45
CA CYS A 39 -3.44 12.85 -8.22
C CYS A 39 -3.45 14.39 -8.20
N THR A 40 -2.64 15.04 -9.05
CA THR A 40 -2.60 16.51 -9.11
C THR A 40 -3.51 17.12 -10.19
N LYS A 41 -4.12 16.30 -11.06
CA LYS A 41 -4.91 16.74 -12.22
C LYS A 41 -6.09 17.67 -11.87
N CYS A 42 -6.68 17.53 -10.68
CA CYS A 42 -7.88 18.29 -10.29
C CYS A 42 -7.62 19.49 -9.36
N HIS A 43 -6.58 19.46 -8.52
CA HIS A 43 -6.36 20.50 -7.50
C HIS A 43 -4.88 20.72 -7.11
N GLY A 44 -3.94 20.27 -7.95
CA GLY A 44 -2.51 20.44 -7.73
C GLY A 44 -1.94 19.67 -6.54
N ALA A 45 -0.62 19.77 -6.36
CA ALA A 45 0.14 19.07 -5.32
C ALA A 45 -0.08 19.61 -3.90
N VAL A 46 -0.51 20.88 -3.75
CA VAL A 46 -0.65 21.55 -2.44
C VAL A 46 -1.54 20.77 -1.48
N LYS A 47 -2.64 20.18 -1.98
CA LYS A 47 -3.55 19.37 -1.16
C LYS A 47 -2.87 18.11 -0.63
N ILE A 48 -2.07 17.44 -1.46
CA ILE A 48 -1.32 16.23 -1.07
C ILE A 48 -0.26 16.60 -0.03
N CYS A 49 0.44 17.71 -0.23
CA CYS A 49 1.48 18.17 0.68
C CYS A 49 0.96 18.61 2.05
N ASN A 50 -0.18 19.32 2.08
CA ASN A 50 -0.84 19.66 3.35
C ASN A 50 -1.30 18.39 4.06
N GLN A 51 -1.87 17.44 3.32
CA GLN A 51 -2.31 16.17 3.90
C GLN A 51 -1.13 15.35 4.45
N LEU A 52 0.01 15.28 3.75
CA LEU A 52 1.24 14.63 4.27
C LEU A 52 1.76 15.31 5.53
N LYS A 53 1.58 16.63 5.68
CA LYS A 53 1.92 17.35 6.91
C LYS A 53 0.99 16.98 8.06
N ASP A 54 -0.30 16.83 7.80
CA ASP A 54 -1.32 16.62 8.84
C ASP A 54 -1.39 15.17 9.31
N THR A 55 -1.36 14.21 8.37
CA THR A 55 -1.56 12.78 8.67
C THR A 55 -0.30 11.93 8.55
N GLY A 56 0.83 12.52 8.15
CA GLY A 56 2.05 11.76 7.88
C GLY A 56 1.81 10.67 6.83
N THR A 57 2.36 9.48 7.07
CA THR A 57 2.25 8.29 6.21
C THR A 57 1.21 7.28 6.71
N ASP A 58 0.22 7.71 7.49
CA ASP A 58 -0.84 6.85 8.02
C ASP A 58 -1.59 6.12 6.89
N ALA A 59 -1.39 4.80 6.82
CA ALA A 59 -1.89 3.99 5.72
C ALA A 59 -3.42 3.97 5.64
N GLN A 60 -4.12 3.94 6.78
CA GLN A 60 -5.57 3.88 6.77
C GLN A 60 -6.15 5.21 6.28
N LYS A 61 -5.66 6.33 6.81
CA LYS A 61 -6.14 7.67 6.40
C LYS A 61 -5.88 7.93 4.92
N TRP A 62 -4.71 7.55 4.41
CA TRP A 62 -4.42 7.68 2.99
C TRP A 62 -5.31 6.79 2.12
N ARG A 63 -5.62 5.57 2.57
CA ARG A 63 -6.54 4.69 1.85
C ARG A 63 -7.92 5.33 1.70
N GLU A 64 -8.48 5.87 2.79
CA GLU A 64 -9.78 6.55 2.77
C GLU A 64 -9.80 7.75 1.82
N ILE A 65 -8.73 8.57 1.84
CA ILE A 65 -8.60 9.74 0.99
C ILE A 65 -8.51 9.33 -0.48
N ILE A 66 -7.64 8.37 -0.80
CA ILE A 66 -7.41 7.91 -2.17
C ILE A 66 -8.66 7.23 -2.72
N THR A 67 -9.35 6.40 -1.95
CA THR A 67 -10.62 5.80 -2.39
C THR A 67 -11.68 6.85 -2.68
N ARG A 68 -11.80 7.88 -1.82
CA ARG A 68 -12.73 8.99 -2.04
C ARG A 68 -12.38 9.81 -3.29
N MET A 69 -11.10 10.08 -3.53
CA MET A 69 -10.67 10.83 -4.72
C MET A 69 -10.75 9.98 -5.99
N GLY A 70 -10.35 8.71 -5.91
CA GLY A 70 -10.41 7.74 -6.99
C GLY A 70 -11.84 7.55 -7.50
N LYS A 71 -12.82 7.46 -6.59
CA LYS A 71 -14.24 7.43 -6.98
C LYS A 71 -14.69 8.68 -7.74
N LYS A 72 -14.24 9.88 -7.31
CA LYS A 72 -14.59 11.14 -7.97
C LYS A 72 -13.94 11.29 -9.35
N ALA A 73 -12.72 10.80 -9.49
CA ALA A 73 -11.95 10.86 -10.74
C ALA A 73 -12.12 9.60 -11.62
N ASN A 74 -12.95 8.65 -11.21
CA ASN A 74 -13.15 7.35 -11.87
C ASN A 74 -11.83 6.59 -12.11
N LEU A 75 -10.94 6.58 -11.12
CA LEU A 75 -9.66 5.84 -11.18
C LEU A 75 -9.90 4.36 -10.89
N ASP A 76 -9.21 3.49 -11.63
CA ASP A 76 -9.21 2.07 -11.33
C ASP A 76 -8.50 1.75 -10.00
N GLN A 77 -8.66 0.51 -9.55
CA GLN A 77 -8.11 0.07 -8.27
C GLN A 77 -6.57 0.01 -8.28
N ALA A 78 -5.95 -0.33 -9.42
CA ALA A 78 -4.51 -0.44 -9.53
C ALA A 78 -3.82 0.91 -9.33
N VAL A 79 -4.36 1.98 -9.93
CA VAL A 79 -3.88 3.35 -9.75
C VAL A 79 -4.05 3.82 -8.30
N GLN A 80 -5.18 3.47 -7.67
CA GLN A 80 -5.41 3.78 -6.25
C GLN A 80 -4.41 3.06 -5.34
N ASP A 81 -4.10 1.80 -5.62
CA ASP A 81 -3.14 1.00 -4.86
C ASP A 81 -1.72 1.51 -5.02
N THR A 82 -1.31 1.85 -6.24
CA THR A 82 -0.01 2.47 -6.49
C THR A 82 0.12 3.80 -5.75
N ALA A 83 -0.85 4.70 -5.87
CA ALA A 83 -0.81 5.98 -5.15
C ALA A 83 -0.75 5.80 -3.63
N HIS A 84 -1.46 4.80 -3.10
CA HIS A 84 -1.46 4.48 -1.67
C HIS A 84 -0.11 3.97 -1.20
N ALA A 85 0.48 3.00 -1.92
CA ALA A 85 1.81 2.50 -1.64
C ALA A 85 2.85 3.63 -1.68
N CYS A 86 2.79 4.49 -2.71
CA CYS A 86 3.72 5.62 -2.84
C CYS A 86 3.66 6.58 -1.64
N LEU A 87 2.48 6.90 -1.12
CA LEU A 87 2.33 7.87 -0.04
C LEU A 87 2.56 7.29 1.36
N THR A 88 2.62 5.96 1.49
CA THR A 88 2.66 5.28 2.79
C THR A 88 3.91 4.41 2.99
N MET A 89 4.54 3.97 1.90
CA MET A 89 5.70 3.06 1.92
C MET A 89 7.00 3.68 1.40
N SER A 90 6.94 4.84 0.72
CA SER A 90 8.15 5.55 0.31
C SER A 90 8.94 6.02 1.53
N ALA A 91 10.28 6.03 1.43
CA ALA A 91 11.15 6.52 2.49
C ALA A 91 10.88 8.02 2.78
N ASP A 92 10.61 8.80 1.75
CA ASP A 92 10.18 10.19 1.87
C ASP A 92 9.11 10.53 0.82
N PRO A 93 7.81 10.37 1.15
CA PRO A 93 6.74 10.68 0.21
C PRO A 93 6.59 12.18 -0.09
N ARG A 94 7.20 13.07 0.72
CA ARG A 94 7.19 14.51 0.42
C ARG A 94 8.12 14.80 -0.76
N ARG A 95 9.25 14.10 -0.87
CA ARG A 95 10.15 14.18 -2.03
C ARG A 95 9.51 13.78 -3.35
N LEU A 96 8.46 12.99 -3.33
CA LEU A 96 7.74 12.58 -4.53
C LEU A 96 6.91 13.71 -5.15
N VAL A 97 6.43 14.66 -4.35
CA VAL A 97 5.35 15.59 -4.77
C VAL A 97 5.45 17.02 -4.25
N CYS A 98 6.18 17.25 -3.15
CA CYS A 98 6.22 18.54 -2.45
C CYS A 98 7.50 19.34 -2.67
N GLU A 99 8.58 18.67 -3.03
CA GLU A 99 9.83 19.33 -3.41
C GLU A 99 9.76 19.71 -4.90
N LYS A 100 10.02 20.99 -5.19
CA LYS A 100 10.14 21.52 -6.55
C LYS A 100 11.61 21.77 -6.87
#